data_AF-A0A7S3KFD9-F1
#
_entry.id   AF-A0A7S3KFD9-F1
#
_cell.length_a   1.000
_cell.length_b   1.000
_cell.length_c   1.000
_cell.angle_alpha   90.00
_cell.angle_beta   90.00
_cell.angle_gamma   90.00
#
_symmetry.space_group_name_H-M   'P 1'
#
loop_
_entity.id
_entity.type
_entity.pdbx_description
1 polymer ?
#
loop_
_entity_poly.entity_id
_entity_poly.type
_entity_poly.pdbx_seq_one_letter_code
_entity_poly.pdbx_strand_id
1 'polypeptide(L)'
;GNNKYGRPGDRHPRGGHRGGHGSGGKPAERQYDQRNYQHRQPRGHNYNNRGHPQGPHRGHPAQHHRGRGGHPRGGRHPGARHINAPKDSFYYKFYYGPYPEVEEIKVTLDTEIPTIKQEDRIPIPSGEEYSTHMRECDDKIQELRNKITDINDQKRAITSTKKEESKDDFDMQAKGKDFKQLLAEKNKLVEQRKELNELHDKHNEGIAKITSDINKLHKYIDRSLKTVGDVDKKIKQLDKQLTTTTMPVSDEKAMFKKVKFLEKSKQYYETFERLQGKIKVHKDHMYEIKGKAGALSKRIRQYNKTLDNMNAEYKSRKEQKDKFGDELDKLEAKVQ
;
A
#
# COMPACT_ATOMS: atom_id res chain seq x y z
N GLY A 1 43.25 -66.52 -57.97
CA GLY A 1 43.61 -67.51 -56.94
C GLY A 1 43.98 -66.78 -55.66
N ASN A 2 43.45 -67.29 -54.55
CA ASN A 2 43.80 -67.10 -53.14
C ASN A 2 44.42 -65.77 -52.65
N ASN A 3 43.77 -64.96 -51.82
CA ASN A 3 43.39 -65.16 -50.39
C ASN A 3 44.42 -64.53 -49.44
N LYS A 4 43.93 -63.98 -48.32
CA LYS A 4 44.56 -63.90 -46.97
C LYS A 4 44.89 -62.52 -46.35
N TYR A 5 43.96 -62.12 -45.46
CA TYR A 5 44.11 -61.69 -44.04
C TYR A 5 44.92 -60.41 -43.71
N GLY A 6 44.59 -59.56 -42.73
CA GLY A 6 43.58 -59.55 -41.67
C GLY A 6 43.79 -58.34 -40.73
N ARG A 7 42.68 -57.79 -40.20
CA ARG A 7 42.58 -56.94 -38.98
C ARG A 7 42.98 -57.77 -37.73
N PRO A 8 43.35 -57.22 -36.52
CA PRO A 8 42.44 -56.42 -35.67
C PRO A 8 43.02 -55.54 -34.51
N GLY A 9 42.12 -54.78 -33.85
CA GLY A 9 42.19 -54.38 -32.43
C GLY A 9 43.03 -53.14 -32.10
N ASP A 10 42.80 -52.35 -31.05
CA ASP A 10 41.88 -52.50 -29.92
C ASP A 10 41.86 -51.20 -29.06
N ARG A 11 40.70 -50.94 -28.43
CA ARG A 11 40.49 -50.38 -27.07
C ARG A 11 40.62 -48.87 -26.77
N HIS A 12 39.45 -48.31 -26.45
CA HIS A 12 39.26 -47.25 -25.44
C HIS A 12 39.80 -47.64 -24.05
N PRO A 13 40.00 -46.64 -23.17
CA PRO A 13 39.28 -46.71 -21.89
C PRO A 13 38.54 -45.42 -21.51
N ARG A 14 37.40 -45.66 -20.87
CA ARG A 14 36.64 -44.76 -19.99
C ARG A 14 37.45 -44.44 -18.73
N GLY A 15 37.38 -43.20 -18.28
CA GLY A 15 37.51 -42.79 -16.87
C GLY A 15 36.76 -41.46 -16.72
N GLY A 16 35.80 -41.24 -15.82
CA GLY A 16 35.48 -41.96 -14.59
C GLY A 16 35.91 -41.14 -13.37
N HIS A 17 35.35 -39.94 -13.16
CA HIS A 17 35.43 -39.24 -11.89
C HIS A 17 34.05 -39.03 -11.28
N ARG A 18 33.77 -39.89 -10.29
CA ARG A 18 32.77 -39.75 -9.24
C ARG A 18 33.48 -39.36 -7.95
N GLY A 19 32.81 -38.56 -7.14
CA GLY A 19 33.11 -38.29 -5.73
C GLY A 19 33.05 -36.78 -5.47
N GLY A 20 32.22 -36.23 -4.58
CA GLY A 20 31.32 -36.81 -3.59
C GLY A 20 31.18 -35.83 -2.42
N HIS A 21 29.96 -35.75 -1.88
CA HIS A 21 29.60 -35.33 -0.51
C HIS A 21 29.48 -33.84 -0.14
N GLY A 22 28.44 -33.55 0.65
CA GLY A 22 28.23 -32.29 1.37
C GLY A 22 26.76 -31.82 1.35
N SER A 23 25.79 -32.59 1.85
CA SER A 23 25.11 -32.32 3.13
C SER A 23 24.69 -30.85 3.34
N GLY A 24 23.40 -30.55 3.15
CA GLY A 24 22.82 -29.25 3.45
C GLY A 24 21.31 -29.33 3.61
N GLY A 25 20.83 -30.29 4.41
CA GLY A 25 19.44 -30.30 4.87
C GLY A 25 19.18 -29.08 5.74
N LYS A 26 18.27 -28.21 5.30
CA LYS A 26 17.71 -27.17 6.17
C LYS A 26 16.53 -27.78 6.95
N PRO A 27 16.53 -27.71 8.29
CA PRO A 27 15.46 -28.24 9.11
C PRO A 27 14.19 -27.39 9.00
N ALA A 28 13.06 -28.05 9.19
CA ALA A 28 11.76 -27.41 9.38
C ALA A 28 11.74 -26.67 10.72
N GLU A 29 11.58 -25.35 10.69
CA GLU A 29 11.20 -24.57 11.86
C GLU A 29 9.71 -24.80 12.15
N ARG A 30 9.46 -25.51 13.24
CA ARG A 30 8.23 -25.41 14.04
C ARG A 30 8.52 -24.53 15.26
N GLN A 31 7.43 -24.03 15.85
CA GLN A 31 7.30 -23.26 17.11
C GLN A 31 7.33 -21.73 16.89
N TYR A 32 6.41 -20.92 17.42
CA TYR A 32 5.65 -21.01 18.67
C TYR A 32 4.20 -20.52 18.56
N ASP A 33 3.33 -21.16 19.35
CA ASP A 33 2.08 -20.61 19.87
C ASP A 33 2.32 -19.25 20.54
N GLN A 34 1.51 -18.25 20.21
CA GLN A 34 1.18 -17.15 21.13
C GLN A 34 -0.33 -16.97 21.16
N ARG A 35 -0.96 -17.66 22.11
CA ARG A 35 -2.27 -17.29 22.66
C ARG A 35 -2.07 -16.20 23.71
N ASN A 36 -3.13 -15.42 23.89
CA ASN A 36 -3.44 -14.56 25.05
C ASN A 36 -2.67 -13.25 25.22
N TYR A 37 -3.28 -12.16 24.74
CA TYR A 37 -3.55 -11.01 25.61
C TYR A 37 -5.04 -10.64 25.50
N GLN A 38 -5.81 -11.09 26.49
CA GLN A 38 -7.07 -10.47 26.89
C GLN A 38 -6.78 -9.33 27.88
N HIS A 39 -7.79 -8.46 28.06
CA HIS A 39 -7.89 -7.28 28.93
C HIS A 39 -7.36 -5.97 28.31
N ARG A 40 -8.11 -4.86 28.25
CA ARG A 40 -9.35 -4.44 28.94
C ARG A 40 -9.95 -3.28 28.12
N GLN A 41 -11.28 -3.23 27.95
CA GLN A 41 -11.99 -1.97 27.70
C GLN A 41 -12.09 -1.15 29.01
N PRO A 42 -12.47 0.14 28.95
CA PRO A 42 -13.90 0.43 29.14
C PRO A 42 -14.49 1.62 28.34
N ARG A 43 -15.73 1.39 27.88
CA ARG A 43 -16.96 2.20 28.02
C ARG A 43 -17.12 3.61 27.41
N GLY A 44 -18.29 3.72 26.76
CA GLY A 44 -19.20 4.89 26.81
C GLY A 44 -19.38 5.55 25.44
N HIS A 45 -20.56 5.87 24.92
CA HIS A 45 -21.94 5.63 25.29
C HIS A 45 -22.77 5.68 24.01
N ASN A 46 -23.84 4.88 24.03
CA ASN A 46 -24.92 4.76 23.05
C ASN A 46 -25.76 6.06 23.03
N TYR A 47 -26.36 6.43 21.90
CA TYR A 47 -27.78 6.80 21.78
C TYR A 47 -28.20 7.06 20.31
N ASN A 48 -29.19 6.29 19.88
CA ASN A 48 -30.30 6.61 18.97
C ASN A 48 -30.02 7.01 17.52
N ASN A 49 -30.44 6.16 16.57
CA ASN A 49 -31.76 6.38 15.96
C ASN A 49 -32.30 5.16 15.23
N ARG A 50 -33.54 4.81 15.60
CA ARG A 50 -34.39 3.78 15.00
C ARG A 50 -34.78 4.20 13.58
N GLY A 51 -34.72 3.24 12.66
CA GLY A 51 -35.43 3.34 11.39
C GLY A 51 -36.92 3.00 11.53
N HIS A 52 -37.71 3.52 10.60
CA HIS A 52 -38.81 2.82 9.92
C HIS A 52 -39.16 3.56 8.62
N PRO A 53 -39.84 2.90 7.65
CA PRO A 53 -39.51 3.01 6.23
C PRO A 53 -40.72 3.42 5.35
N GLN A 54 -40.45 3.41 4.04
CA GLN A 54 -41.37 3.30 2.89
C GLN A 54 -41.98 4.58 2.31
N GLY A 55 -41.73 4.74 1.00
CA GLY A 55 -42.81 4.92 0.03
C GLY A 55 -42.79 6.21 -0.79
N PRO A 56 -43.20 6.19 -2.08
CA PRO A 56 -42.58 7.00 -3.13
C PRO A 56 -43.51 8.05 -3.73
N HIS A 57 -43.00 9.20 -4.21
CA HIS A 57 -43.71 9.99 -5.22
C HIS A 57 -42.77 10.80 -6.15
N ARG A 58 -43.11 10.73 -7.44
CA ARG A 58 -42.59 11.47 -8.60
C ARG A 58 -42.93 12.96 -8.53
N GLY A 59 -42.14 13.81 -9.20
CA GLY A 59 -42.59 15.12 -9.69
C GLY A 59 -41.46 16.11 -10.02
N HIS A 60 -41.22 16.35 -11.31
CA HIS A 60 -40.44 17.48 -11.90
C HIS A 60 -41.12 18.85 -11.63
N PRO A 61 -40.64 19.99 -12.19
CA PRO A 61 -39.33 20.66 -12.08
C PRO A 61 -39.46 22.18 -11.79
N ALA A 62 -38.30 22.86 -11.73
CA ALA A 62 -38.04 24.21 -12.26
C ALA A 62 -38.02 25.46 -11.33
N GLN A 63 -37.06 26.32 -11.70
CA GLN A 63 -36.94 27.79 -11.58
C GLN A 63 -36.31 28.46 -10.34
N HIS A 64 -35.14 29.04 -10.63
CA HIS A 64 -34.63 30.37 -10.28
C HIS A 64 -34.96 31.00 -8.92
N HIS A 65 -33.91 31.32 -8.15
CA HIS A 65 -33.71 32.67 -7.61
C HIS A 65 -32.23 33.03 -7.45
N ARG A 66 -31.89 34.22 -7.95
CA ARG A 66 -30.65 34.96 -7.73
C ARG A 66 -30.65 35.56 -6.30
N GLY A 67 -29.48 35.65 -5.68
CA GLY A 67 -29.20 36.51 -4.52
C GLY A 67 -27.74 36.33 -4.09
N ARG A 68 -26.79 37.05 -4.69
CA ARG A 68 -26.18 38.31 -4.18
C ARG A 68 -25.92 38.32 -2.67
N GLY A 69 -24.63 38.21 -2.34
CA GLY A 69 -23.91 39.24 -1.56
C GLY A 69 -23.97 39.14 -0.04
N GLY A 70 -22.80 39.23 0.59
CA GLY A 70 -22.70 39.68 1.98
C GLY A 70 -21.72 38.90 2.84
N HIS A 71 -20.42 39.12 2.63
CA HIS A 71 -19.44 38.91 3.70
C HIS A 71 -19.69 39.95 4.82
N PRO A 72 -19.83 39.56 6.09
CA PRO A 72 -19.66 40.50 7.19
C PRO A 72 -18.17 40.69 7.44
N ARG A 73 -17.65 41.80 6.92
CA ARG A 73 -16.45 42.48 7.46
C ARG A 73 -16.78 42.99 8.87
N GLY A 74 -15.75 43.01 9.72
CA GLY A 74 -15.85 43.33 11.14
C GLY A 74 -16.51 44.68 11.47
N GLY A 75 -17.19 44.67 12.62
CA GLY A 75 -17.37 45.83 13.49
C GLY A 75 -16.68 45.50 14.81
N ARG A 76 -15.58 46.17 15.16
CA ARG A 76 -15.58 47.35 16.04
C ARG A 76 -16.40 47.10 17.31
N HIS A 77 -15.69 46.73 18.38
CA HIS A 77 -16.14 46.91 19.76
C HIS A 77 -16.64 48.35 19.95
N PRO A 78 -17.93 48.56 20.27
CA PRO A 78 -18.41 49.85 20.73
C PRO A 78 -17.83 50.07 22.13
N GLY A 79 -17.33 51.28 22.36
CA GLY A 79 -16.72 51.71 23.61
C GLY A 79 -17.59 51.44 24.83
N ALA A 80 -16.91 51.17 25.94
CA ALA A 80 -17.47 51.09 27.27
C ALA A 80 -18.38 52.30 27.54
N ARG A 81 -19.69 52.08 27.46
CA ARG A 81 -20.67 52.99 28.02
C ARG A 81 -20.52 52.87 29.53
N HIS A 82 -20.26 53.98 30.22
CA HIS A 82 -20.49 54.10 31.65
C HIS A 82 -21.94 53.74 31.93
N ILE A 83 -22.16 52.51 32.39
CA ILE A 83 -23.42 52.09 32.97
C ILE A 83 -23.49 52.80 34.32
N ASN A 84 -24.36 53.81 34.40
CA ASN A 84 -24.81 54.33 35.68
C ASN A 84 -25.42 53.16 36.45
N ALA A 85 -24.70 52.69 37.46
CA ALA A 85 -25.20 51.67 38.36
C ALA A 85 -26.47 52.21 39.06
N PRO A 86 -27.56 51.45 39.13
CA PRO A 86 -28.72 51.82 39.93
C PRO A 86 -28.30 51.97 41.39
N LYS A 87 -28.90 52.96 42.09
CA LYS A 87 -28.55 53.37 43.47
C LYS A 87 -28.60 52.26 44.53
N ASP A 88 -29.13 51.08 44.19
CA ASP A 88 -29.23 49.91 45.08
C ASP A 88 -28.62 48.65 44.45
N SER A 89 -27.37 48.73 43.99
CA SER A 89 -26.61 47.55 43.56
C SER A 89 -25.52 47.19 44.59
N PHE A 90 -25.68 46.03 45.24
CA PHE A 90 -24.72 45.49 46.20
C PHE A 90 -23.66 44.67 45.48
N TYR A 91 -22.38 44.95 45.74
CA TYR A 91 -21.25 44.12 45.31
C TYR A 91 -20.83 43.25 46.49
N TYR A 92 -20.72 41.93 46.27
CA TYR A 92 -20.06 41.04 47.23
C TYR A 92 -18.55 41.22 47.12
N LYS A 93 -17.93 41.78 48.17
CA LYS A 93 -16.48 41.79 48.35
C LYS A 93 -16.10 40.42 48.90
N PHE A 94 -15.46 39.58 48.09
CA PHE A 94 -14.90 38.32 48.56
C PHE A 94 -13.75 38.61 49.52
N TYR A 95 -13.90 38.19 50.78
CA TYR A 95 -12.82 38.19 51.77
C TYR A 95 -12.21 36.79 51.80
N TYR A 96 -10.93 36.69 51.43
CA TYR A 96 -10.14 35.49 51.68
C TYR A 96 -9.68 35.51 53.15
N GLY A 97 -10.15 34.55 53.94
CA GLY A 97 -9.61 34.21 55.27
C GLY A 97 -10.50 34.56 56.45
N PRO A 98 -10.44 33.80 57.56
CA PRO A 98 -11.16 34.13 58.78
C PRO A 98 -10.55 35.41 59.36
N TYR A 99 -11.36 36.47 59.43
CA TYR A 99 -11.02 37.62 60.26
C TYR A 99 -10.83 37.11 61.70
N PRO A 100 -9.73 37.47 62.40
CA PRO A 100 -9.69 37.29 63.84
C PRO A 100 -10.91 38.01 64.43
N GLU A 101 -11.48 37.51 65.52
CA GLU A 101 -12.56 38.18 66.24
C GLU A 101 -12.17 39.64 66.45
N VAL A 102 -12.84 40.54 65.71
CA VAL A 102 -12.56 41.96 65.79
C VAL A 102 -13.27 42.46 67.03
N GLU A 103 -12.53 42.58 68.14
CA GLU A 103 -12.97 43.38 69.27
C GLU A 103 -13.24 44.80 68.74
N GLU A 104 -14.48 45.28 68.87
CA GLU A 104 -14.81 46.68 68.57
C GLU A 104 -14.10 47.58 69.60
N ILE A 105 -12.87 47.97 69.29
CA ILE A 105 -12.14 48.97 70.05
C ILE A 105 -12.73 50.33 69.68
N LYS A 106 -13.55 50.89 70.58
CA LYS A 106 -13.98 52.29 70.47
C LYS A 106 -12.77 53.19 70.66
N VAL A 107 -12.26 53.73 69.55
CA VAL A 107 -11.18 54.71 69.55
C VAL A 107 -11.71 56.03 70.14
N THR A 108 -11.34 56.32 71.38
CA THR A 108 -11.51 57.63 72.02
C THR A 108 -10.20 58.44 71.90
N LEU A 109 -10.19 59.73 72.23
CA LEU A 109 -8.97 60.56 72.19
C LEU A 109 -7.83 60.04 73.10
N ASP A 110 -8.14 59.08 73.98
CA ASP A 110 -7.22 58.47 74.94
C ASP A 110 -6.75 57.06 74.52
N THR A 111 -7.12 56.56 73.33
CA THR A 111 -6.63 55.24 72.86
C THR A 111 -5.16 55.34 72.44
N GLU A 112 -4.28 54.75 73.25
CA GLU A 112 -2.84 54.70 72.96
C GLU A 112 -2.57 53.85 71.72
N ILE A 113 -1.93 54.46 70.72
CA ILE A 113 -1.47 53.77 69.52
C ILE A 113 -0.43 52.72 69.94
N PRO A 114 -0.62 51.43 69.65
CA PRO A 114 0.35 50.41 70.02
C PRO A 114 1.70 50.76 69.40
N THR A 115 2.68 50.98 70.27
CA THR A 115 4.03 51.37 69.87
C THR A 115 4.73 50.14 69.32
N ILE A 116 4.75 50.00 67.99
CA ILE A 116 5.52 48.95 67.32
C ILE A 116 6.99 49.14 67.72
N LYS A 117 7.55 48.13 68.39
CA LYS A 117 8.96 48.11 68.79
C LYS A 117 9.82 48.29 67.54
N GLN A 118 10.87 49.10 67.64
CA GLN A 118 11.70 49.48 66.51
C GLN A 118 12.35 48.28 65.80
N GLU A 119 12.53 47.19 66.55
CA GLU A 119 13.10 45.90 66.11
C GLU A 119 12.19 45.13 65.15
N ASP A 120 10.87 45.36 65.17
CA ASP A 120 9.89 44.71 64.29
C ASP A 120 9.63 45.53 63.00
N ARG A 121 10.29 46.69 62.86
CA ARG A 121 10.18 47.51 61.65
C ARG A 121 11.12 46.96 60.59
N ILE A 122 10.57 46.63 59.42
CA ILE A 122 11.38 46.33 58.23
C ILE A 122 12.34 47.51 58.03
N PRO A 123 13.67 47.27 58.00
CA PRO A 123 14.63 48.35 57.82
C PRO A 123 14.34 49.07 56.50
N ILE A 124 14.28 50.40 56.56
CA ILE A 124 14.11 51.22 55.37
C ILE A 124 15.34 50.95 54.49
N PRO A 125 15.19 50.40 53.29
CA PRO A 125 16.33 50.11 52.43
C PRO A 125 17.08 51.40 52.15
N SER A 126 18.41 51.34 52.18
CA SER A 126 19.24 52.47 51.82
C SER A 126 18.96 52.88 50.36
N GLY A 127 19.20 54.15 50.01
CA GLY A 127 18.99 54.64 48.64
C GLY A 127 19.79 53.85 47.60
N GLU A 128 20.93 53.28 47.97
CA GLU A 128 21.77 52.41 47.14
C GLU A 128 21.18 51.01 46.96
N GLU A 129 20.69 50.38 48.03
CA GLU A 129 19.99 49.08 47.97
C GLU A 129 18.72 49.16 47.12
N TYR A 130 17.94 50.23 47.31
CA TYR A 130 16.75 50.49 46.49
C TYR A 130 17.10 50.65 45.01
N SER A 131 18.12 51.46 44.70
CA SER A 131 18.57 51.69 43.32
C SER A 131 19.11 50.42 42.66
N THR A 132 19.82 49.58 43.42
CA THR A 132 20.36 48.30 42.94
C THR A 132 19.23 47.32 42.63
N HIS A 133 18.26 47.17 43.54
CA HIS A 133 17.09 46.33 43.30
C HIS A 133 16.21 46.82 42.15
N MET A 134 16.10 48.14 41.95
CA MET A 134 15.39 48.69 40.80
C MET A 134 16.10 48.36 39.48
N ARG A 135 17.44 48.48 39.41
CA ARG A 135 18.22 48.07 38.23
C ARG A 135 18.11 46.57 37.96
N GLU A 136 18.22 45.73 38.98
CA GLU A 136 18.03 44.29 38.84
C GLU A 136 16.62 43.93 38.34
N CYS A 137 15.60 44.66 38.80
CA CYS A 137 14.23 44.51 38.29
C CYS A 137 14.15 44.93 36.82
N ASP A 138 14.73 46.07 36.43
CA ASP A 138 14.74 46.55 35.06
C ASP A 138 15.49 45.60 34.12
N ASP A 139 16.65 45.08 34.54
CA ASP A 139 17.43 44.09 33.81
C ASP A 139 16.62 42.79 33.62
N LYS A 140 15.95 42.30 34.68
CA LYS A 140 15.06 41.13 34.60
C LYS A 140 13.87 41.40 33.67
N ILE A 141 13.27 42.58 33.72
CA ILE A 141 12.18 42.98 32.82
C ILE A 141 12.67 42.99 31.37
N GLN A 142 13.87 43.50 31.12
CA GLN A 142 14.46 43.57 29.78
C GLN A 142 14.84 42.18 29.25
N GLU A 143 15.42 41.31 30.09
CA GLU A 143 15.65 39.90 29.75
C GLU A 143 14.35 39.17 29.41
N LEU A 144 13.28 39.37 30.20
CA LEU A 144 11.98 38.76 29.93
C LEU A 144 11.37 39.29 28.63
N ARG A 145 11.48 40.60 28.35
CA ARG A 145 11.04 41.19 27.07
C ARG A 145 11.79 40.62 25.88
N ASN A 146 13.10 40.44 25.99
CA ASN A 146 13.92 39.82 24.96
C ASN A 146 13.50 38.36 24.73
N LYS A 147 13.34 37.57 25.80
CA LYS A 147 12.84 36.18 25.72
C LYS A 147 11.47 36.09 25.05
N ILE A 148 10.54 36.99 25.39
CA ILE A 148 9.20 37.03 24.75
C ILE A 148 9.32 37.36 23.26
N THR A 149 10.23 38.26 22.89
CA THR A 149 10.43 38.66 21.49
C THR A 149 11.02 37.51 20.68
N ASP A 150 12.05 36.84 21.20
CA ASP A 150 12.66 35.66 20.58
C ASP A 150 11.66 34.52 20.39
N ILE A 151 10.84 34.24 21.40
CA ILE A 151 9.79 33.21 21.31
C ILE A 151 8.72 33.59 20.27
N ASN A 152 8.33 34.86 20.20
CA ASN A 152 7.37 35.33 19.22
C ASN A 152 7.92 35.25 17.78
N ASP A 153 9.19 35.54 17.58
CA ASP A 153 9.84 35.42 16.27
C ASP A 153 9.98 33.95 15.86
N GLN A 154 10.34 33.05 16.79
CA GLN A 154 10.31 31.61 16.55
C GLN A 154 8.91 31.09 16.21
N LYS A 155 7.87 31.56 16.93
CA LYS A 155 6.47 31.21 16.65
C LYS A 155 6.02 31.71 15.27
N ARG A 156 6.44 32.92 14.87
CA ARG A 156 6.17 33.49 13.54
C ARG A 156 6.86 32.70 12.43
N ALA A 157 8.12 32.31 12.62
CA ALA A 157 8.84 31.47 11.67
C ALA A 157 8.12 30.14 11.45
N ILE A 158 7.77 29.42 12.52
CA ILE A 158 7.05 28.13 12.44
C ILE A 158 5.65 28.28 11.83
N THR A 159 4.91 29.35 12.17
CA THR A 159 3.59 29.58 11.56
C THR A 159 3.67 29.99 10.08
N SER A 160 4.77 30.61 9.65
CA SER A 160 5.01 30.91 8.23
C SER A 160 5.27 29.62 7.44
N THR A 161 6.17 28.75 7.91
CA THR A 161 6.42 27.44 7.29
C THR A 161 5.15 26.57 7.29
N LYS A 162 4.38 26.56 8.39
CA LYS A 162 3.10 25.83 8.46
C LYS A 162 2.07 26.32 7.43
N LYS A 163 2.04 27.63 7.11
CA LYS A 163 1.14 28.18 6.06
C LYS A 163 1.53 27.74 4.66
N GLU A 164 2.82 27.60 4.38
CA GLU A 164 3.30 27.03 3.11
C GLU A 164 2.92 25.55 3.01
N GLU A 165 3.10 24.77 4.09
CA GLU A 165 2.64 23.37 4.13
C GLU A 165 1.11 23.22 4.02
N SER A 166 0.34 24.20 4.48
CA SER A 166 -1.12 24.19 4.36
C SER A 166 -1.60 24.31 2.91
N LYS A 167 -0.80 24.92 2.02
CA LYS A 167 -1.10 24.91 0.58
C LYS A 167 -0.79 23.55 -0.03
N ASP A 168 0.32 22.96 0.39
CA ASP A 168 0.69 21.61 -0.01
C ASP A 168 -0.31 20.54 0.47
N ASP A 169 -1.06 20.80 1.55
CA ASP A 169 -2.14 19.91 2.02
C ASP A 169 -3.30 19.78 1.06
N PHE A 170 -3.67 20.89 0.41
CA PHE A 170 -4.72 20.88 -0.61
C PHE A 170 -4.27 20.02 -1.81
N ASP A 171 -3.01 20.18 -2.22
CA ASP A 171 -2.39 19.34 -3.25
C ASP A 171 -2.29 17.87 -2.81
N MET A 172 -2.06 17.61 -1.53
CA MET A 172 -2.07 16.27 -0.93
C MET A 172 -3.45 15.62 -0.96
N GLN A 173 -4.51 16.39 -0.72
CA GLN A 173 -5.88 15.88 -0.78
C GLN A 173 -6.29 15.55 -2.23
N ALA A 174 -5.83 16.35 -3.20
CA ALA A 174 -5.93 16.03 -4.62
C ALA A 174 -5.15 14.76 -4.97
N LYS A 175 -3.87 14.67 -4.56
CA LYS A 175 -3.03 13.46 -4.68
C LYS A 175 -3.66 12.23 -4.01
N GLY A 176 -4.42 12.39 -2.92
CA GLY A 176 -5.13 11.31 -2.25
C GLY A 176 -6.30 10.75 -3.07
N LYS A 177 -6.99 11.59 -3.85
CA LYS A 177 -7.99 11.13 -4.84
C LYS A 177 -7.30 10.37 -5.97
N ASP A 178 -6.18 10.91 -6.46
CA ASP A 178 -5.37 10.27 -7.50
C ASP A 178 -4.82 8.92 -7.02
N PHE A 179 -4.40 8.82 -5.76
CA PHE A 179 -3.94 7.57 -5.16
C PHE A 179 -5.02 6.49 -5.19
N LYS A 180 -6.26 6.82 -4.81
CA LYS A 180 -7.39 5.87 -4.86
C LYS A 180 -7.70 5.44 -6.28
N GLN A 181 -7.62 6.37 -7.25
CA GLN A 181 -7.82 6.06 -8.66
C GLN A 181 -6.72 5.13 -9.19
N LEU A 182 -5.45 5.45 -8.95
CA LEU A 182 -4.29 4.63 -9.32
C LEU A 182 -4.37 3.23 -8.69
N LEU A 183 -4.80 3.12 -7.43
CA LEU A 183 -5.00 1.84 -6.76
C LEU A 183 -6.12 1.02 -7.42
N ALA A 184 -7.25 1.67 -7.77
CA ALA A 184 -8.35 1.01 -8.47
C ALA A 184 -7.92 0.52 -9.86
N GLU A 185 -7.17 1.32 -10.61
CA GLU A 185 -6.60 0.94 -11.91
C GLU A 185 -5.63 -0.23 -11.79
N LYS A 186 -4.71 -0.19 -10.82
CA LYS A 186 -3.81 -1.30 -10.53
C LYS A 186 -4.60 -2.58 -10.25
N ASN A 187 -5.64 -2.52 -9.42
CA ASN A 187 -6.46 -3.68 -9.10
C ASN A 187 -7.17 -4.24 -10.34
N LYS A 188 -7.69 -3.38 -11.22
CA LYS A 188 -8.23 -3.82 -12.51
C LYS A 188 -7.20 -4.56 -13.35
N LEU A 189 -5.96 -4.06 -13.43
CA LEU A 189 -4.88 -4.75 -14.16
C LEU A 189 -4.50 -6.09 -13.53
N VAL A 190 -4.57 -6.20 -12.20
CA VAL A 190 -4.34 -7.46 -11.48
C VAL A 190 -5.42 -8.49 -11.83
N GLU A 191 -6.69 -8.09 -11.85
CA GLU A 191 -7.80 -8.99 -12.26
C GLU A 191 -7.65 -9.42 -13.73
N GLN A 192 -7.38 -8.48 -14.65
CA GLN A 192 -7.10 -8.83 -16.05
C GLN A 192 -5.94 -9.83 -16.19
N ARG A 193 -4.91 -9.72 -15.35
CA ARG A 193 -3.80 -10.67 -15.35
C ARG A 193 -4.22 -12.05 -14.84
N LYS A 194 -5.12 -12.13 -13.86
CA LYS A 194 -5.68 -13.41 -13.39
C LYS A 194 -6.49 -14.08 -14.49
N GLU A 195 -7.38 -13.34 -15.15
CA GLU A 195 -8.17 -13.83 -16.28
C GLU A 195 -7.27 -14.40 -17.41
N LEU A 196 -6.17 -13.71 -17.72
CA LEU A 196 -5.18 -14.22 -18.69
C LEU A 196 -4.51 -15.52 -18.22
N ASN A 197 -4.21 -15.66 -16.94
CA ASN A 197 -3.64 -16.90 -16.41
C ASN A 197 -4.63 -18.07 -16.49
N GLU A 198 -5.91 -17.83 -16.16
CA GLU A 198 -6.96 -18.84 -16.32
C GLU A 198 -7.13 -19.27 -17.78
N LEU A 199 -7.05 -18.32 -18.72
CA LEU A 199 -7.05 -18.65 -20.15
C LEU A 199 -5.83 -19.46 -20.56
N HIS A 200 -4.64 -19.11 -20.06
CA HIS A 200 -3.41 -19.86 -20.29
C HIS A 200 -3.55 -21.32 -19.82
N ASP A 201 -4.13 -21.53 -18.64
CA ASP A 201 -4.33 -22.86 -18.08
C ASP A 201 -5.37 -23.66 -18.87
N LYS A 202 -6.46 -23.03 -19.33
CA LYS A 202 -7.43 -23.64 -20.25
C LYS A 202 -6.76 -24.11 -21.56
N HIS A 203 -5.87 -23.31 -22.15
CA HIS A 203 -5.14 -23.74 -23.35
C HIS A 203 -4.16 -24.89 -23.06
N ASN A 204 -3.49 -24.89 -21.91
CA ASN A 204 -2.64 -26.00 -21.45
C ASN A 204 -3.42 -27.31 -21.30
N GLU A 205 -4.57 -27.27 -20.64
CA GLU A 205 -5.45 -28.43 -20.51
C GLU A 205 -5.94 -28.93 -21.87
N GLY A 206 -6.27 -28.01 -22.78
CA GLY A 206 -6.61 -28.32 -24.17
C GLY A 206 -5.49 -29.08 -24.88
N ILE A 207 -4.24 -28.62 -24.76
CA ILE A 207 -3.07 -29.31 -25.30
C ILE A 207 -2.91 -30.70 -24.68
N ALA A 208 -3.08 -30.84 -23.36
CA ALA A 208 -2.95 -32.12 -22.68
C ALA A 208 -3.98 -33.14 -23.18
N LYS A 209 -5.25 -32.72 -23.35
CA LYS A 209 -6.31 -33.56 -23.93
C LYS A 209 -5.98 -34.00 -25.35
N ILE A 210 -5.59 -33.06 -26.21
CA ILE A 210 -5.22 -33.37 -27.61
C ILE A 210 -3.99 -34.29 -27.67
N THR A 211 -3.02 -34.09 -26.78
CA THR A 211 -1.82 -34.94 -26.69
C THR A 211 -2.18 -36.37 -26.28
N SER A 212 -3.14 -36.53 -25.36
CA SER A 212 -3.68 -37.84 -25.00
C SER A 212 -4.35 -38.53 -26.19
N ASP A 213 -5.12 -37.79 -27.00
CA ASP A 213 -5.76 -38.35 -28.20
C ASP A 213 -4.75 -38.72 -29.28
N ILE A 214 -3.70 -37.92 -29.48
CA ILE A 214 -2.56 -38.28 -30.34
C ILE A 214 -1.90 -39.58 -29.86
N ASN A 215 -1.70 -39.76 -28.55
CA ASN A 215 -1.10 -40.97 -28.01
C ASN A 215 -1.97 -42.22 -28.23
N LYS A 216 -3.30 -42.07 -28.27
CA LYS A 216 -4.21 -43.17 -28.66
C LYS A 216 -4.06 -43.50 -30.15
N LEU A 217 -3.94 -42.49 -31.01
CA LEU A 217 -3.73 -42.67 -32.45
C LEU A 217 -2.42 -43.40 -32.77
N HIS A 218 -1.37 -43.22 -31.97
CA HIS A 218 -0.09 -43.93 -32.11
C HIS A 218 -0.16 -45.47 -32.04
N LYS A 219 -1.31 -46.06 -31.69
CA LYS A 219 -1.56 -47.51 -31.79
C LYS A 219 -1.97 -47.95 -33.20
N TYR A 220 -2.48 -47.01 -34.00
CA TYR A 220 -3.06 -47.25 -35.32
C TYR A 220 -2.25 -46.64 -36.46
N ILE A 221 -1.19 -45.90 -36.14
CA ILE A 221 -0.28 -45.27 -37.10
C ILE A 221 1.18 -45.69 -36.87
N ASP A 222 1.98 -45.66 -37.92
CA ASP A 222 3.44 -45.83 -37.86
C ASP A 222 4.08 -44.48 -37.46
N ARG A 223 4.66 -44.42 -36.26
CA ARG A 223 5.24 -43.18 -35.71
C ARG A 223 6.39 -42.60 -36.52
N SER A 224 6.99 -43.38 -37.43
CA SER A 224 8.05 -42.91 -38.32
C SER A 224 7.52 -41.98 -39.41
N LEU A 225 6.23 -42.07 -39.72
CA LEU A 225 5.56 -41.22 -40.70
C LEU A 225 4.77 -40.14 -39.96
N LYS A 226 4.69 -38.95 -40.55
CA LYS A 226 4.02 -37.80 -39.91
C LYS A 226 2.84 -37.30 -40.71
N THR A 227 2.87 -37.49 -42.02
CA THR A 227 1.84 -36.99 -42.93
C THR A 227 1.20 -38.08 -43.77
N VAL A 228 -0.01 -37.82 -44.27
CA VAL A 228 -0.67 -38.69 -45.25
C VAL A 228 0.19 -38.85 -46.50
N GLY A 229 0.85 -37.78 -46.94
CA GLY A 229 1.76 -37.80 -48.08
C GLY A 229 2.98 -38.71 -47.87
N ASP A 230 3.49 -38.83 -46.64
CA ASP A 230 4.57 -39.76 -46.32
C ASP A 230 4.11 -41.22 -46.38
N VAL A 231 2.86 -41.48 -45.97
CA VAL A 231 2.22 -42.79 -46.10
C VAL A 231 2.08 -43.18 -47.56
N ASP A 232 1.59 -42.28 -48.41
CA ASP A 232 1.44 -42.53 -49.85
C ASP A 232 2.79 -42.81 -50.53
N LYS A 233 3.83 -42.04 -50.19
CA LYS A 233 5.18 -42.30 -50.67
C LYS A 233 5.70 -43.67 -50.22
N LYS A 234 5.41 -44.06 -48.96
CA LYS A 234 5.86 -45.34 -48.43
C LYS A 234 5.14 -46.52 -49.07
N ILE A 235 3.83 -46.40 -49.32
CA ILE A 235 3.05 -47.40 -50.06
C ILE A 235 3.63 -47.57 -51.46
N LYS A 236 3.80 -46.47 -52.22
CA LYS A 236 4.41 -46.51 -53.57
C LYS A 236 5.79 -47.17 -53.58
N GLN A 237 6.61 -46.91 -52.56
CA GLN A 237 7.93 -47.53 -52.43
C GLN A 237 7.83 -49.05 -52.22
N LEU A 238 6.92 -49.50 -51.34
CA LEU A 238 6.71 -50.92 -51.06
C LEU A 238 6.11 -51.66 -52.26
N ASP A 239 5.14 -51.06 -52.96
CA ASP A 239 4.56 -51.63 -54.18
C ASP A 239 5.60 -51.76 -55.30
N LYS A 240 6.48 -50.76 -55.45
CA LYS A 240 7.60 -50.83 -56.39
C LYS A 240 8.56 -51.96 -56.02
N GLN A 241 8.87 -52.14 -54.72
CA GLN A 241 9.74 -53.23 -54.27
C GLN A 241 9.13 -54.61 -54.54
N LEU A 242 7.84 -54.77 -54.28
CA LEU A 242 7.08 -56.00 -54.57
C LEU A 242 7.06 -56.35 -56.07
N THR A 243 7.00 -55.35 -56.94
CA THR A 243 6.93 -55.57 -58.40
C THR A 243 8.29 -55.73 -59.08
N THR A 244 9.37 -55.22 -58.49
CA THR A 244 10.70 -55.17 -59.14
C THR A 244 11.74 -56.10 -58.55
N THR A 245 11.50 -56.67 -57.36
CA THR A 245 12.50 -57.45 -56.63
C THR A 245 12.00 -58.87 -56.41
N THR A 246 12.76 -59.87 -56.85
CA THR A 246 12.53 -61.26 -56.47
C THR A 246 12.97 -61.44 -55.01
N MET A 247 12.04 -61.75 -54.12
CA MET A 247 12.31 -61.93 -52.70
C MET A 247 11.61 -63.18 -52.15
N PRO A 248 12.01 -63.71 -50.97
CA PRO A 248 11.34 -64.85 -50.37
C PRO A 248 9.86 -64.56 -50.10
N VAL A 249 9.00 -65.59 -50.26
CA VAL A 249 7.54 -65.49 -50.05
C VAL A 249 7.19 -64.99 -48.64
N SER A 250 8.03 -65.24 -47.64
CA SER A 250 7.87 -64.69 -46.28
C SER A 250 7.90 -63.17 -46.26
N ASP A 251 8.81 -62.58 -47.02
CA ASP A 251 9.10 -61.16 -47.02
C ASP A 251 8.08 -60.41 -47.88
N GLU A 252 7.66 -61.01 -49.00
CA GLU A 252 6.50 -60.55 -49.78
C GLU A 252 5.24 -60.46 -48.92
N LYS A 253 4.92 -61.53 -48.17
CA LYS A 253 3.76 -61.54 -47.25
C LYS A 253 3.86 -60.46 -46.18
N ALA A 254 5.06 -60.22 -45.65
CA ALA A 254 5.29 -59.17 -44.66
C ALA A 254 5.11 -57.76 -45.25
N MET A 255 5.62 -57.51 -46.47
CA MET A 255 5.42 -56.25 -47.18
C MET A 255 3.94 -56.01 -47.50
N PHE A 256 3.22 -57.00 -48.02
CA PHE A 256 1.78 -56.90 -48.28
C PHE A 256 0.98 -56.56 -47.02
N LYS A 257 1.29 -57.20 -45.88
CA LYS A 257 0.67 -56.86 -44.59
C LYS A 257 0.94 -55.41 -44.21
N LYS A 258 2.17 -54.93 -44.44
CA LYS A 258 2.55 -53.54 -44.16
C LYS A 258 1.83 -52.54 -45.06
N VAL A 259 1.71 -52.82 -46.35
CA VAL A 259 0.93 -51.98 -47.30
C VAL A 259 -0.53 -51.90 -46.84
N LYS A 260 -1.20 -53.04 -46.59
CA LYS A 260 -2.59 -53.06 -46.10
C LYS A 260 -2.77 -52.32 -44.77
N PHE A 261 -1.80 -52.41 -43.86
CA PHE A 261 -1.80 -51.64 -42.62
C PHE A 261 -1.73 -50.14 -42.90
N LEU A 262 -0.78 -49.71 -43.75
CA LEU A 262 -0.59 -48.32 -44.11
C LEU A 262 -1.83 -47.73 -44.79
N GLU A 263 -2.45 -48.46 -45.72
CA GLU A 263 -3.69 -48.06 -46.38
C GLU A 263 -4.84 -47.84 -45.38
N LYS A 264 -5.06 -48.80 -44.47
CA LYS A 264 -6.09 -48.68 -43.41
C LYS A 264 -5.78 -47.54 -42.44
N SER A 265 -4.51 -47.21 -42.27
CA SER A 265 -4.07 -46.18 -41.32
C SER A 265 -4.21 -44.74 -41.83
N LYS A 266 -4.43 -44.50 -43.13
CA LYS A 266 -4.47 -43.15 -43.73
C LYS A 266 -5.42 -42.18 -43.01
N GLN A 267 -6.65 -42.64 -42.73
CA GLN A 267 -7.64 -41.84 -41.98
C GLN A 267 -7.13 -41.40 -40.59
N TYR A 268 -6.30 -42.21 -39.93
CA TYR A 268 -5.73 -41.85 -38.64
C TYR A 268 -4.60 -40.81 -38.78
N TYR A 269 -3.89 -40.76 -39.91
CA TYR A 269 -2.94 -39.69 -40.19
C TYR A 269 -3.62 -38.35 -40.45
N GLU A 270 -4.74 -38.32 -41.17
CA GLU A 270 -5.53 -37.09 -41.36
C GLU A 270 -5.99 -36.51 -40.02
N THR A 271 -6.51 -37.38 -39.13
CA THR A 271 -6.90 -36.94 -37.78
C THR A 271 -5.70 -36.49 -36.96
N PHE A 272 -4.56 -37.19 -37.05
CA PHE A 272 -3.31 -36.83 -36.38
C PHE A 272 -2.80 -35.45 -36.83
N GLU A 273 -2.70 -35.19 -38.13
CA GLU A 273 -2.31 -33.89 -38.69
C GLU A 273 -3.24 -32.78 -38.20
N ARG A 274 -4.56 -33.01 -38.22
CA ARG A 274 -5.55 -32.05 -37.72
C ARG A 274 -5.33 -31.74 -36.24
N LEU A 275 -5.07 -32.76 -35.41
CA LEU A 275 -4.80 -32.59 -33.98
C LEU A 275 -3.47 -31.85 -33.73
N GLN A 276 -2.43 -32.13 -34.52
CA GLN A 276 -1.18 -31.36 -34.47
C GLN A 276 -1.41 -29.88 -34.82
N GLY A 277 -2.22 -29.60 -35.85
CA GLY A 277 -2.64 -28.25 -36.21
C GLY A 277 -3.33 -27.54 -35.04
N LYS A 278 -4.25 -28.22 -34.35
CA LYS A 278 -4.90 -27.66 -33.15
C LYS A 278 -3.89 -27.37 -32.03
N ILE A 279 -2.93 -28.26 -31.75
CA ILE A 279 -1.87 -28.00 -30.76
C ILE A 279 -1.09 -26.73 -31.12
N LYS A 280 -0.76 -26.54 -32.40
CA LYS A 280 -0.05 -25.34 -32.86
C LYS A 280 -0.86 -24.08 -32.53
N VAL A 281 -2.15 -24.05 -32.88
CA VAL A 281 -3.05 -22.94 -32.56
C VAL A 281 -3.11 -22.65 -31.06
N HIS A 282 -3.26 -23.69 -30.22
CA HIS A 282 -3.22 -23.51 -28.76
C HIS A 282 -1.89 -22.92 -28.26
N LYS A 283 -0.76 -23.37 -28.81
CA LYS A 283 0.57 -22.85 -28.45
C LYS A 283 0.72 -21.38 -28.87
N ASP A 284 0.25 -21.02 -30.06
CA ASP A 284 0.31 -19.65 -30.56
C ASP A 284 -0.49 -18.72 -29.63
N HIS A 285 -1.72 -19.09 -29.25
CA HIS A 285 -2.50 -18.35 -28.25
C HIS A 285 -1.81 -18.24 -26.88
N MET A 286 -1.15 -19.31 -26.41
CA MET A 286 -0.40 -19.24 -25.16
C MET A 286 0.77 -18.24 -25.23
N TYR A 287 1.47 -18.14 -26.36
CA TYR A 287 2.52 -17.15 -26.54
C TYR A 287 1.96 -15.72 -26.51
N GLU A 288 0.83 -15.48 -27.17
CA GLU A 288 0.14 -14.18 -27.11
C GLU A 288 -0.30 -13.81 -25.69
N ILE A 289 -0.89 -14.77 -24.96
CA ILE A 289 -1.32 -14.59 -23.57
C ILE A 289 -0.11 -14.26 -22.68
N LYS A 290 1.01 -14.99 -22.82
CA LYS A 290 2.25 -14.69 -22.08
C LYS A 290 2.77 -13.28 -22.38
N GLY A 291 2.72 -12.85 -23.64
CA GLY A 291 3.08 -11.48 -24.03
C GLY A 291 2.22 -10.43 -23.32
N LYS A 292 0.88 -10.58 -23.39
CA LYS A 292 -0.07 -9.68 -22.73
C LYS A 292 0.11 -9.67 -21.20
N ALA A 293 0.23 -10.83 -20.58
CA ALA A 293 0.45 -10.96 -19.14
C ALA A 293 1.79 -10.32 -18.70
N GLY A 294 2.82 -10.42 -19.53
CA GLY A 294 4.11 -9.75 -19.33
C GLY A 294 3.98 -8.22 -19.36
N ALA A 295 3.22 -7.68 -20.32
CA ALA A 295 2.95 -6.24 -20.41
C ALA A 295 2.15 -5.73 -19.20
N LEU A 296 1.10 -6.43 -18.78
CA LEU A 296 0.34 -6.10 -17.57
C LEU A 296 1.25 -6.14 -16.32
N SER A 297 2.14 -7.12 -16.22
CA SER A 297 3.08 -7.23 -15.08
C SER A 297 4.07 -6.06 -15.02
N LYS A 298 4.46 -5.49 -16.16
CA LYS A 298 5.29 -4.26 -16.18
C LYS A 298 4.48 -3.06 -15.71
N ARG A 299 3.25 -2.91 -16.19
CA ARG A 299 2.36 -1.80 -15.82
C ARG A 299 2.00 -1.84 -14.32
N ILE A 300 1.65 -3.00 -13.78
CA ILE A 300 1.40 -3.19 -12.34
C ILE A 300 2.62 -2.78 -11.51
N ARG A 301 3.84 -3.14 -11.94
CA ARG A 301 5.08 -2.72 -11.26
C ARG A 301 5.28 -1.20 -11.27
N GLN A 302 4.94 -0.53 -12.36
CA GLN A 302 4.97 0.94 -12.43
C GLN A 302 3.97 1.56 -11.45
N TYR A 303 2.72 1.08 -11.43
CA TYR A 303 1.73 1.56 -10.46
C TYR A 303 2.18 1.33 -9.01
N ASN A 304 2.74 0.17 -8.68
CA ASN A 304 3.27 -0.08 -7.33
C ASN A 304 4.36 0.94 -6.97
N LYS A 305 5.33 1.20 -7.87
CA LYS A 305 6.38 2.19 -7.63
C LYS A 305 5.80 3.59 -7.39
N THR A 306 4.82 4.01 -8.19
CA THR A 306 4.17 5.32 -8.01
C THR A 306 3.42 5.38 -6.68
N LEU A 307 2.66 4.35 -6.32
CA LEU A 307 1.93 4.29 -5.06
C LEU A 307 2.87 4.28 -3.84
N ASP A 308 3.99 3.57 -3.92
CA ASP A 308 5.00 3.52 -2.86
C ASP A 308 5.66 4.90 -2.66
N ASN A 309 5.99 5.59 -3.75
CA ASN A 309 6.51 6.96 -3.69
C ASN A 309 5.50 7.93 -3.06
N MET A 310 4.23 7.88 -3.48
CA MET A 310 3.17 8.71 -2.92
C MET A 310 2.96 8.43 -1.41
N ASN A 311 3.01 7.16 -1.00
CA ASN A 311 2.91 6.79 0.41
C ASN A 311 4.12 7.27 1.22
N ALA A 312 5.32 7.21 0.67
CA ALA A 312 6.52 7.74 1.31
C ALA A 312 6.44 9.27 1.48
N GLU A 313 6.02 9.99 0.44
CA GLU A 313 5.74 11.44 0.51
C GLU A 313 4.71 11.77 1.60
N TYR A 314 3.62 10.99 1.68
CA TYR A 314 2.59 11.16 2.69
C TYR A 314 3.12 10.99 4.11
N LYS A 315 3.90 9.94 4.36
CA LYS A 315 4.50 9.68 5.68
C LYS A 315 5.48 10.78 6.06
N SER A 316 6.39 11.15 5.16
CA SER A 316 7.39 12.20 5.42
C SER A 316 6.73 13.54 5.78
N ARG A 317 5.67 13.92 5.07
CA ARG A 317 4.95 15.18 5.35
C ARG A 317 4.17 15.11 6.66
N LYS A 318 3.58 13.96 6.96
CA LYS A 318 2.91 13.75 8.26
C LYS A 318 3.90 13.92 9.42
N GLU A 319 5.07 13.30 9.32
CA GLU A 319 6.14 13.43 10.32
C GLU A 319 6.63 14.88 10.48
N GLN A 320 6.71 15.66 9.39
CA GLN A 320 7.05 17.09 9.46
C GLN A 320 6.00 17.89 10.22
N LYS A 321 4.71 17.64 9.96
CA LYS A 321 3.63 18.31 10.69
C LYS A 321 3.61 17.99 12.17
N ASP A 322 3.83 16.71 12.51
CA ASP A 322 3.86 16.28 13.91
C ASP A 322 5.01 17.01 14.64
N LYS A 323 6.18 17.15 14.01
CA LYS A 323 7.30 17.95 14.55
C LYS A 323 6.94 19.43 14.74
N PHE A 324 6.27 20.06 13.79
CA PHE A 324 5.82 21.45 13.95
C PHE A 324 4.78 21.62 15.06
N GLY A 325 3.93 20.60 15.28
CA GLY A 325 3.04 20.55 16.42
C GLY A 325 3.82 20.54 17.74
N ASP A 326 4.74 19.59 17.89
CA ASP A 326 5.58 19.45 19.09
C ASP A 326 6.43 20.70 19.38
N GLU A 327 6.96 21.36 18.34
CA GLU A 327 7.74 22.59 18.48
C GLU A 327 6.89 23.77 18.94
N LEU A 328 5.66 23.91 18.41
CA LEU A 328 4.73 24.95 18.86
C LEU A 328 4.32 24.74 20.31
N ASP A 329 4.00 23.51 20.70
CA ASP A 329 3.62 23.18 22.08
C ASP A 329 4.77 23.47 23.06
N LYS A 330 6.01 23.15 22.68
CA LYS A 330 7.21 23.49 23.47
C LYS A 330 7.43 25.00 23.61
N LEU A 331 7.18 25.77 22.55
CA LEU A 331 7.30 27.23 22.63
C LEU A 331 6.20 27.84 23.49
N GLU A 332 4.97 27.33 23.41
CA GLU A 332 3.86 27.79 24.23
C GLU A 332 4.09 27.50 25.72
N ALA A 333 4.66 26.33 26.04
CA ALA A 333 5.06 25.97 27.40
C ALA A 333 6.22 26.82 27.97
N LYS A 334 6.98 27.53 27.12
CA LYS A 334 8.03 28.47 27.57
C LYS A 334 7.50 29.89 27.82
N VAL A 335 6.29 30.19 27.35
CA VAL A 335 5.63 31.49 27.53
C VAL A 335 4.77 31.51 28.80
N GLN A 336 4.23 30.35 29.19
CA GLN A 336 3.58 30.12 30.48
C GLN A 336 4.61 29.95 31.59
#